data_AF-A0A9E3WPU4-F1
#
_entry.id   AF-A0A9E3WPU4-F1
#
_cell.length_a   1.000
_cell.length_b   1.000
_cell.length_c   1.000
_cell.angle_alpha   90.00
_cell.angle_beta   90.00
_cell.angle_gamma   90.00
#
_symmetry.space_group_name_H-M   'P 1'
#
loop_
_entity.id
_entity.type
_entity.pdbx_description
1 polymer ?
#
loop_
_entity_poly.entity_id
_entity_poly.type
_entity_poly.pdbx_seq_one_letter_code
_entity_poly.pdbx_strand_id
1 'polypeptide(L)'
;MSESANVSIPSDLEQFINDQVATGAYASAEHVVREALERLRERDKTRATRGEELRQQIQVGVDQADAGECTPLDIGVIKQKARATWMRQQASQ
;
A
#
# COMPACT_ATOMS: atom_id res chain seq x y z
N MET A 1 4.63 4.48 29.04
CA MET A 1 5.99 4.99 29.35
C MET A 1 6.57 5.44 28.02
N SER A 2 6.86 6.73 27.86
CA SER A 2 7.59 7.21 26.67
C SER A 2 9.07 7.26 27.01
N GLU A 3 9.89 6.63 26.18
CA GLU A 3 11.35 6.72 26.24
C GLU A 3 11.82 7.89 25.37
N SER A 4 12.75 8.70 25.87
CA SER A 4 13.34 9.81 25.10
C SER A 4 14.46 9.27 24.20
N ALA A 5 14.25 9.33 22.89
CA ALA A 5 15.27 9.03 21.88
C ALA A 5 15.95 10.33 21.42
N ASN A 6 17.28 10.38 21.43
CA ASN A 6 18.04 11.51 20.87
C ASN A 6 18.40 11.20 19.42
N VAL A 7 17.94 12.01 18.48
CA VAL A 7 18.15 11.80 17.04
C VAL A 7 18.61 13.11 16.43
N SER A 8 19.66 13.06 15.60
CA SER A 8 20.11 14.24 14.85
C SER A 8 19.25 14.39 13.60
N ILE A 9 18.65 15.57 13.43
CA ILE A 9 17.73 15.88 12.34
C ILE A 9 18.44 16.86 11.39
N PRO A 10 18.41 16.61 10.07
CA PRO A 10 18.85 17.57 9.05
C PRO A 10 18.16 18.95 9.19
N SER A 11 18.90 20.02 8.89
CA SER A 11 18.42 21.40 9.10
C SER A 11 17.17 21.76 8.29
N ASP A 12 16.97 21.15 7.13
CA ASP A 12 15.77 21.31 6.30
C ASP A 12 14.52 20.72 6.98
N LEU A 13 14.66 19.56 7.62
CA LEU A 13 13.58 18.94 8.38
C LEU A 13 13.28 19.68 9.69
N GLU A 14 14.31 20.23 10.34
CA GLU A 14 14.14 21.11 11.49
C GLU A 14 13.33 22.36 11.13
N GLN A 15 13.66 23.01 10.02
CA GLN A 15 12.89 24.16 9.52
C GLN A 15 11.44 23.77 9.23
N PHE A 16 11.21 22.64 8.57
CA PHE A 16 9.87 22.13 8.31
C PHE A 16 9.07 21.93 9.61
N ILE A 17 9.66 21.30 10.62
CA ILE A 17 9.01 21.09 11.93
C ILE A 17 8.65 22.44 12.56
N ASN A 18 9.57 23.40 12.55
CA ASN A 18 9.35 24.73 13.09
C ASN A 18 8.21 25.47 12.37
N ASP A 19 8.14 25.39 11.04
CA ASP A 19 7.07 25.99 10.25
C ASP A 19 5.69 25.37 10.57
N GLN A 20 5.63 24.04 10.74
CA GLN A 20 4.40 23.33 11.12
C GLN A 20 3.89 23.73 12.51
N VAL A 21 4.79 24.02 13.45
CA VAL A 21 4.40 24.55 14.77
C VAL A 21 4.03 26.02 14.69
N ALA A 22 4.78 26.83 13.93
CA ALA A 22 4.54 28.27 13.78
C ALA A 22 3.19 28.59 13.13
N THR A 23 2.74 27.75 12.19
CA THR A 23 1.40 27.84 11.57
C THR A 23 0.27 27.46 12.52
N GLY A 24 0.57 26.88 13.68
CA GLY A 24 -0.40 26.35 14.62
C GLY A 24 -1.01 25.00 14.21
N ALA A 25 -0.52 24.38 13.12
CA ALA A 25 -0.98 23.06 12.70
C ALA A 25 -0.63 21.99 13.74
N TYR A 26 0.44 22.20 14.51
CA TYR A 26 0.89 21.29 15.57
C TYR A 26 1.24 22.04 16.85
N ALA A 27 0.97 21.41 18.00
CA ALA A 27 1.21 22.00 19.31
C ALA A 27 2.69 22.01 19.75
N SER A 28 3.51 21.09 19.22
CA SER A 28 4.95 21.02 19.50
C SER A 28 5.70 20.23 18.43
N ALA A 29 7.03 20.34 18.43
CA ALA A 29 7.91 19.58 17.56
C ALA A 29 7.77 18.06 17.77
N GLU A 30 7.65 17.61 19.04
CA GLU A 30 7.43 16.19 19.35
C GLU A 30 6.12 15.69 18.76
N HIS A 31 5.10 16.54 18.68
CA HIS A 31 3.83 16.17 18.09
C HIS A 31 3.96 15.92 16.59
N VAL A 32 4.68 16.81 15.88
CA VAL A 32 5.00 16.65 14.45
C VAL A 32 5.76 15.35 14.22
N VAL A 33 6.83 15.12 14.98
CA VAL A 33 7.68 13.94 14.83
C VAL A 33 6.92 12.65 15.11
N ARG A 34 6.14 12.62 16.19
CA ARG A 34 5.31 11.45 16.53
C ARG A 34 4.33 11.12 15.41
N GLU A 35 3.58 12.11 14.93
CA GLU A 35 2.59 11.87 13.89
C GLU A 35 3.26 11.45 12.56
N ALA A 36 4.42 12.04 12.22
CA ALA A 36 5.19 11.63 11.06
C ALA A 36 5.65 10.17 11.14
N LEU A 37 6.12 9.72 12.31
CA LEU A 37 6.53 8.34 12.54
C LEU A 37 5.34 7.36 12.54
N GLU A 38 4.19 7.77 13.08
CA GLU A 38 2.96 6.97 13.01
C GLU A 38 2.50 6.78 11.57
N ARG A 39 2.49 7.84 10.76
CA ARG A 39 2.17 7.78 9.32
C ARG A 39 3.17 6.92 8.55
N LEU A 40 4.46 7.01 8.87
CA LEU A 40 5.49 6.14 8.30
C LEU A 40 5.22 4.67 8.61
N ARG A 41 4.93 4.35 9.88
CA ARG A 41 4.61 2.99 10.32
C ARG A 41 3.39 2.43 9.60
N GLU A 42 2.32 3.21 9.47
CA GLU A 42 1.09 2.77 8.80
C GLU A 42 1.32 2.49 7.31
N ARG A 43 2.08 3.37 6.63
CA ARG A 43 2.48 3.17 5.24
C ARG A 43 3.29 1.89 5.07
N ASP A 44 4.25 1.64 5.95
CA ASP A 44 5.13 0.48 5.86
C ASP A 44 4.36 -0.82 6.16
N LYS A 45 3.43 -0.81 7.12
CA LYS A 45 2.50 -1.90 7.38
C LYS A 45 1.64 -2.22 6.15
N THR A 46 1.05 -1.20 5.53
CA THR A 46 0.23 -1.36 4.31
C THR A 46 1.06 -1.96 3.16
N ARG A 47 2.30 -1.50 2.98
CA ARG A 47 3.23 -2.03 1.97
C ARG A 47 3.59 -3.48 2.23
N ALA A 48 3.85 -3.85 3.48
CA ALA A 48 4.15 -5.22 3.86
C ALA A 48 2.98 -6.15 3.53
N THR A 49 1.76 -5.80 3.95
CA THR A 49 0.54 -6.59 3.66
C THR A 49 0.32 -6.75 2.17
N ARG A 50 0.38 -5.66 1.38
CA ARG A 50 0.22 -5.74 -0.08
C ARG A 50 1.30 -6.62 -0.73
N GLY A 51 2.53 -6.56 -0.23
CA GLY A 51 3.61 -7.40 -0.70
C GLY A 51 3.39 -8.88 -0.41
N GLU A 52 2.87 -9.22 0.77
CA GLU A 52 2.52 -10.59 1.16
C GLU A 52 1.36 -11.13 0.32
N GLU A 53 0.29 -10.36 0.15
CA GLU A 53 -0.86 -10.75 -0.70
C GLU A 53 -0.42 -11.01 -2.14
N LEU A 54 0.42 -10.13 -2.70
CA LEU A 54 0.94 -10.32 -4.05
C LEU A 54 1.81 -11.58 -4.15
N ARG A 55 2.68 -11.84 -3.17
CA ARG A 55 3.48 -13.08 -3.14
C ARG A 55 2.60 -14.32 -3.08
N GLN A 56 1.52 -14.30 -2.29
CA GLN A 56 0.56 -15.40 -2.23
C GLN A 56 -0.14 -15.62 -3.58
N GLN A 57 -0.61 -14.56 -4.23
CA GLN A 57 -1.25 -14.65 -5.55
C GLN A 57 -0.29 -15.18 -6.63
N ILE A 58 0.98 -14.75 -6.58
CA ILE A 58 2.01 -15.28 -7.48
C ILE A 58 2.23 -16.77 -7.21
N GLN A 59 2.33 -17.19 -5.95
CA GLN A 59 2.52 -18.59 -5.61
C GLN A 59 1.38 -19.46 -6.13
N VAL A 60 0.13 -19.01 -5.99
CA VAL A 60 -1.04 -19.70 -6.58
C VAL A 60 -0.88 -19.86 -8.09
N GLY A 61 -0.45 -18.81 -8.80
CA GLY A 61 -0.20 -18.89 -10.24
C GLY A 61 0.95 -19.83 -10.62
N VAL A 62 2.00 -19.89 -9.82
CA VAL A 62 3.12 -20.84 -9.99
C VAL A 62 2.63 -22.27 -9.79
N ASP A 63 1.90 -22.54 -8.71
CA ASP A 63 1.35 -23.87 -8.42
C ASP A 63 0.42 -24.35 -9.53
N GLN A 64 -0.42 -23.46 -10.09
CA GLN A 64 -1.26 -23.73 -11.25
C GLN A 64 -0.46 -24.02 -12.53
N ALA A 65 0.65 -23.31 -12.73
CA ALA A 65 1.55 -23.56 -13.85
C ALA A 65 2.24 -24.92 -13.74
N ASP A 66 2.74 -25.25 -12.54
CA ASP A 66 3.39 -26.52 -12.24
C ASP A 66 2.40 -27.70 -12.36
N ALA A 67 1.13 -27.48 -12.01
CA ALA A 67 0.04 -28.45 -12.21
C ALA A 67 -0.43 -28.57 -13.67
N GLY A 68 0.07 -27.73 -14.58
CA GLY A 68 -0.31 -27.74 -15.99
C GLY A 68 -1.68 -27.13 -16.30
N GLU A 69 -2.24 -26.33 -15.38
CA GLU A 69 -3.54 -25.65 -15.54
C GLU A 69 -3.45 -24.38 -16.41
N CYS A 70 -2.24 -24.00 -16.81
CA CYS A 70 -2.01 -22.85 -17.68
C CYS A 70 -2.38 -23.15 -19.14
N THR A 71 -2.99 -22.18 -19.80
CA THR A 71 -3.34 -22.25 -21.23
C THR A 71 -2.62 -21.14 -22.00
N PRO A 72 -2.39 -21.31 -23.32
CA PRO A 72 -1.82 -20.25 -24.14
C PRO A 72 -2.61 -18.95 -24.05
N LEU A 73 -1.91 -17.83 -23.97
CA LEU A 73 -2.52 -16.51 -23.84
C LEU A 73 -3.25 -16.12 -25.14
N ASP A 74 -4.58 -16.10 -25.09
CA ASP A 74 -5.43 -15.58 -26.16
C ASP A 74 -6.28 -14.40 -25.66
N ILE A 75 -5.88 -13.20 -26.06
CA ILE A 75 -6.55 -11.95 -25.67
C ILE A 75 -7.97 -11.86 -26.25
N GLY A 76 -8.22 -12.44 -27.42
CA GLY A 76 -9.52 -12.46 -28.07
C GLY A 76 -10.53 -13.26 -27.24
N VAL A 77 -10.14 -14.47 -26.83
CA VAL A 77 -10.94 -15.34 -25.96
C VAL A 77 -11.18 -14.69 -24.60
N ILE A 78 -10.16 -14.08 -23.99
CA ILE A 78 -10.29 -13.38 -22.70
C ILE A 78 -11.31 -12.24 -22.79
N LYS A 79 -11.21 -11.38 -23.81
CA LYS A 79 -12.18 -10.29 -24.03
C LYS A 79 -13.59 -10.80 -24.30
N GLN A 80 -13.74 -11.89 -25.04
CA GLN A 80 -15.04 -12.51 -25.29
C GLN A 80 -15.67 -13.03 -24.00
N LYS A 81 -14.91 -13.76 -23.18
CA LYS A 81 -15.37 -14.25 -21.86
C LYS A 81 -15.79 -13.08 -20.95
N ALA A 82 -14.97 -12.03 -20.85
CA ALA A 82 -15.28 -10.85 -20.04
C ALA A 82 -16.60 -10.18 -20.46
N ARG A 83 -16.82 -9.98 -21.76
CA ARG A 83 -18.07 -9.41 -22.30
C ARG A 83 -19.28 -10.30 -22.01
N ALA A 84 -19.14 -11.61 -22.14
CA ALA A 84 -20.21 -12.56 -21.86
C ALA A 84 -20.62 -12.54 -20.37
N THR A 85 -19.65 -12.49 -19.46
CA THR A 85 -19.90 -12.38 -18.01
C THR A 85 -20.62 -11.08 -17.67
N TRP A 86 -20.20 -9.96 -18.26
CA TRP A 86 -20.83 -8.65 -18.06
C TRP A 86 -22.30 -8.62 -18.52
N MET A 87 -22.59 -9.18 -19.70
CA MET A 87 -23.97 -9.25 -20.21
C MET A 87 -24.88 -10.12 -19.32
N ARG A 88 -24.37 -11.24 -18.77
CA ARG A 88 -25.15 -12.06 -17.82
C ARG A 88 -25.48 -11.31 -16.53
N GLN A 89 -24.53 -10.53 -16.04
CA GLN A 89 -24.66 -9.77 -14.79
C GLN A 89 -25.63 -8.58 -14.95
N GLN A 90 -25.70 -8.01 -16.16
CA GLN A 90 -26.61 -6.93 -16.52
C GLN A 90 -28.04 -7.42 -16.79
N ALA A 91 -28.21 -8.63 -17.34
CA ALA A 91 -29.52 -9.25 -17.54
C ALA A 91 -30.17 -9.80 -16.25
N SER A 92 -29.42 -9.82 -15.15
CA SER A 92 -29.89 -10.25 -13.82
C SER A 92 -30.29 -9.07 -12.90
N GLN A 93 -30.23 -7.84 -13.42
CA GLN A 93 -30.73 -6.60 -12.79
C GLN A 93 -31.97 -6.12 -13.53
#